data_AF-A0A0S8CIE1-F1
#
_entry.id   AF-A0A0S8CIE1-F1
#
_cell.length_a   1.000
_cell.length_b   1.000
_cell.length_c   1.000
_cell.angle_alpha   90.00
_cell.angle_beta   90.00
_cell.angle_gamma   90.00
#
_symmetry.space_group_name_H-M   'P 1'
#
loop_
_entity.id
_entity.type
_entity.pdbx_description
1 polymer ?
#
loop_
_entity_poly.entity_id
_entity_poly.type
_entity_poly.pdbx_seq_one_letter_code
_entity_poly.pdbx_strand_id
1 'polypeptide(L)'
;MLSFDTVVERALTGPICTERDFDLGIFVPNLRKIIEKYGIKYDPQNPVPADDDLADRVWEAGMEFLVETGVYCLDTERRILFTREEINGALESAPRDVVFGDGRDARLMPRRVPEDKTAPWCSGCGAGPVSTEWNLINVVKAYAEDPLSCGITAPCLTNLDGRDLVAGSPRGVEGAIRTVLLVREALRRAGRPGMPVVNEVASAVRATEHIAGHVLGNPKTDTLEIGTVHELKV
;
A
#
# COMPACT_ATOMS: atom_id res chain seq x y z
N MET A 1 -5.85 -12.17 19.03
CA MET A 1 -5.81 -11.19 17.93
C MET A 1 -4.44 -10.53 17.98
N LEU A 2 -3.68 -10.60 16.89
CA LEU A 2 -2.37 -9.94 16.80
C LEU A 2 -2.57 -8.42 16.89
N SER A 3 -1.89 -7.76 17.83
CA SER A 3 -1.99 -6.31 18.00
C SER A 3 -0.78 -5.59 17.42
N PHE A 4 -0.91 -4.31 17.09
CA PHE A 4 0.20 -3.47 16.64
C PHE A 4 1.36 -3.46 17.65
N ASP A 5 1.05 -3.32 18.94
CA ASP A 5 2.06 -3.31 20.01
C ASP A 5 2.84 -4.63 20.08
N THR A 6 2.15 -5.77 19.92
CA THR A 6 2.81 -7.09 19.84
C THR A 6 3.76 -7.20 18.65
N VAL A 7 3.40 -6.62 17.49
CA VAL A 7 4.29 -6.58 16.32
C VAL A 7 5.52 -5.72 16.60
N VAL A 8 5.34 -4.54 17.22
CA VAL A 8 6.44 -3.65 17.61
C VAL A 8 7.36 -4.31 18.64
N GLU A 9 6.81 -4.98 19.66
CA GLU A 9 7.60 -5.72 20.64
C GLU A 9 8.47 -6.78 19.96
N ARG A 10 7.90 -7.57 19.05
CA ARG A 10 8.64 -8.58 18.27
C ARG A 10 9.67 -7.96 17.34
N ALA A 11 9.42 -6.78 16.77
CA ALA A 11 10.42 -6.06 15.99
C ALA A 11 11.62 -5.65 16.85
N LEU A 12 11.40 -5.33 18.14
CA LEU A 12 12.47 -4.92 19.06
C LEU A 12 13.19 -6.10 19.73
N THR A 13 12.51 -7.23 19.96
CA THR A 13 13.04 -8.35 20.76
C THR A 13 13.21 -9.66 20.00
N GLY A 14 12.69 -9.76 18.77
CA GLY A 14 12.73 -10.95 17.93
C GLY A 14 14.15 -11.41 17.56
N PRO A 15 14.31 -12.59 16.92
CA PRO A 15 15.63 -13.13 16.58
C PRO A 15 16.45 -12.15 15.73
N ILE A 16 17.70 -11.89 16.14
CA ILE A 16 18.62 -11.02 15.40
C ILE A 16 19.16 -11.73 14.16
N CYS A 17 19.21 -11.03 13.03
CA CYS A 17 19.90 -11.48 11.83
C CYS A 17 20.29 -10.27 10.97
N THR A 18 21.38 -10.36 10.22
CA THR A 18 21.68 -9.30 9.23
C THR A 18 20.71 -9.41 8.05
N GLU A 19 20.53 -8.32 7.30
CA GLU A 19 19.71 -8.33 6.09
C GLU A 19 20.18 -9.40 5.09
N ARG A 20 21.51 -9.54 4.92
CA ARG A 20 22.10 -10.55 4.04
C ARG A 20 21.76 -11.98 4.50
N ASP A 21 21.83 -12.23 5.80
CA ASP A 21 21.51 -13.56 6.35
C ASP A 21 20.02 -13.85 6.24
N PHE A 22 19.16 -12.84 6.40
CA PHE A 22 17.74 -12.97 6.13
C PHE A 22 17.49 -13.36 4.67
N ASP A 23 18.04 -12.61 3.72
CA ASP A 23 17.81 -12.84 2.29
C ASP A 23 18.35 -14.19 1.83
N LEU A 24 19.63 -14.47 2.10
CA LEU A 24 20.33 -15.63 1.55
C LEU A 24 20.24 -16.89 2.42
N GLY A 25 20.11 -16.71 3.74
CA GLY A 25 20.11 -17.79 4.71
C GLY A 25 18.72 -18.26 5.15
N ILE A 26 17.69 -17.42 4.95
CA ILE A 26 16.34 -17.70 5.47
C ILE A 26 15.31 -17.62 4.33
N PHE A 27 15.14 -16.45 3.72
CA PHE A 27 14.13 -16.19 2.70
C PHE A 27 14.31 -17.10 1.48
N VAL A 28 15.47 -17.07 0.81
CA VAL A 28 15.70 -17.86 -0.41
C VAL A 28 15.61 -19.38 -0.16
N PRO A 29 16.23 -19.94 0.90
CA PRO A 29 16.10 -21.36 1.20
C PRO A 29 14.66 -21.78 1.50
N ASN A 30 13.93 -21.03 2.33
CA ASN A 30 12.53 -21.33 2.65
C ASN A 30 11.67 -21.25 1.39
N LEU A 31 11.86 -20.24 0.54
CA LEU A 31 11.08 -20.07 -0.68
C LEU A 31 11.29 -21.27 -1.63
N ARG A 32 12.54 -21.70 -1.82
CA ARG A 32 12.87 -22.87 -2.65
C ARG A 32 12.25 -24.15 -2.09
N LYS A 33 12.40 -24.38 -0.79
CA LYS A 33 11.81 -25.52 -0.08
C LYS A 33 10.29 -25.57 -0.28
N ILE A 34 9.61 -24.44 -0.11
CA ILE A 34 8.14 -24.37 -0.23
C ILE A 34 7.69 -24.57 -1.69
N ILE A 35 8.35 -23.93 -2.66
CA ILE A 35 8.03 -24.11 -4.08
C ILE A 35 8.16 -25.58 -4.49
N GLU A 36 9.23 -26.26 -4.05
CA GLU A 36 9.44 -27.68 -4.32
C GLU A 36 8.39 -28.55 -3.62
N LYS A 37 8.15 -28.32 -2.32
CA LYS A 37 7.18 -29.07 -1.50
C LYS A 37 5.78 -29.06 -2.10
N TYR A 38 5.32 -27.91 -2.60
CA TYR A 38 3.98 -27.73 -3.16
C TYR A 38 3.92 -27.87 -4.69
N GLY A 39 5.05 -28.18 -5.34
CA GLY A 39 5.11 -28.38 -6.80
C GLY A 39 4.66 -27.16 -7.60
N ILE A 40 4.94 -25.94 -7.14
CA ILE A 40 4.46 -24.71 -7.76
C ILE A 40 5.30 -24.39 -9.00
N LYS A 41 4.64 -24.19 -10.14
CA LYS A 41 5.29 -23.85 -11.41
C LYS A 41 4.51 -22.78 -12.15
N TYR A 42 5.19 -21.70 -12.50
CA TYR A 42 4.62 -20.65 -13.35
C TYR A 42 4.60 -21.09 -14.82
N ASP A 43 3.46 -20.90 -15.48
CA ASP A 43 3.31 -21.06 -16.93
C ASP A 43 3.07 -19.68 -17.58
N PRO A 44 4.06 -19.13 -18.30
CA PRO A 44 3.91 -17.85 -18.99
C PRO A 44 2.82 -17.84 -20.08
N GLN A 45 2.43 -19.01 -20.62
CA GLN A 45 1.35 -19.11 -21.60
C GLN A 45 -0.03 -19.09 -20.95
N ASN A 46 -0.10 -19.33 -19.64
CA ASN A 46 -1.33 -19.33 -18.86
C ASN A 46 -1.11 -18.63 -17.50
N PRO A 47 -0.92 -17.29 -17.48
CA PRO A 47 -0.54 -16.55 -16.27
C PRO A 47 -1.66 -16.46 -15.22
N VAL A 48 -2.91 -16.73 -15.60
CA VAL A 48 -4.07 -16.81 -14.68
C VAL A 48 -4.77 -18.15 -14.94
N PRO A 49 -4.21 -19.27 -14.45
CA PRO A 49 -4.74 -20.59 -14.71
C PRO A 49 -6.08 -20.80 -14.00
N ALA A 50 -7.03 -21.43 -14.69
CA ALA A 50 -8.26 -21.94 -14.09
C ALA A 50 -8.01 -23.31 -13.43
N ASP A 51 -7.16 -23.31 -12.40
CA ASP A 51 -6.75 -24.51 -11.65
C ASP A 51 -6.89 -24.22 -10.14
N ASP A 52 -8.04 -24.63 -9.58
CA ASP A 52 -8.37 -24.40 -8.16
C ASP A 52 -7.41 -25.14 -7.21
N ASP A 53 -6.94 -26.33 -7.61
CA ASP A 53 -6.00 -27.13 -6.82
C ASP A 53 -4.61 -26.46 -6.76
N LEU A 54 -4.16 -25.85 -7.87
CA LEU A 54 -2.99 -24.98 -7.83
C LEU A 54 -3.20 -23.75 -6.94
N ALA A 55 -4.38 -23.11 -6.99
CA ALA A 55 -4.69 -21.95 -6.14
C ALA A 55 -4.63 -22.31 -4.64
N ASP A 56 -5.22 -23.44 -4.24
CA ASP A 56 -5.19 -23.94 -2.87
C ASP A 56 -3.75 -24.28 -2.42
N ARG A 57 -2.95 -24.90 -3.29
CA ARG A 57 -1.53 -25.17 -2.98
C ARG A 57 -0.72 -23.90 -2.82
N VAL A 58 -0.92 -22.89 -3.67
CA VAL A 58 -0.23 -21.59 -3.56
C VAL A 58 -0.63 -20.88 -2.26
N TRP A 59 -1.90 -20.95 -1.88
CA TRP A 59 -2.36 -20.41 -0.59
C TRP A 59 -1.66 -21.07 0.59
N GLU A 60 -1.67 -22.41 0.66
CA GLU A 60 -1.03 -23.13 1.76
C GLU A 60 0.49 -22.94 1.79
N ALA A 61 1.12 -22.89 0.61
CA ALA A 61 2.53 -22.55 0.46
C ALA A 61 2.85 -21.16 1.02
N GLY A 62 2.05 -20.14 0.67
CA GLY A 62 2.25 -18.77 1.17
C GLY A 62 2.08 -18.66 2.68
N MET A 63 1.08 -19.35 3.24
CA MET A 63 0.84 -19.41 4.68
C MET A 63 2.00 -20.08 5.42
N GLU A 64 2.46 -21.24 4.96
CA GLU A 64 3.62 -21.92 5.56
C GLU A 64 4.90 -21.09 5.40
N PHE A 65 5.12 -20.49 4.23
CA PHE A 65 6.28 -19.65 3.96
C PHE A 65 6.35 -18.44 4.90
N LEU A 66 5.24 -17.75 5.14
CA LEU A 66 5.18 -16.61 6.06
C LEU A 66 5.43 -17.04 7.52
N VAL A 67 4.90 -18.19 7.94
CA VAL A 67 5.15 -18.73 9.30
C VAL A 67 6.62 -19.10 9.49
N GLU A 68 7.24 -19.77 8.51
CA GLU A 68 8.65 -20.21 8.61
C GLU A 68 9.64 -19.04 8.46
N THR A 69 9.31 -18.04 7.65
CA THR A 69 10.21 -16.93 7.29
C THR A 69 10.01 -15.71 8.19
N GLY A 70 8.76 -15.36 8.53
CA GLY A 70 8.43 -14.10 9.18
C GLY A 70 8.72 -12.89 8.31
N VAL A 71 8.75 -11.71 8.94
CA VAL A 71 9.06 -10.43 8.31
C VAL A 71 10.31 -9.84 8.95
N TYR A 72 11.23 -9.30 8.16
CA TYR A 72 12.45 -8.67 8.66
C TYR A 72 12.26 -7.17 8.88
N CYS A 73 12.68 -6.67 10.04
CA CYS A 73 12.68 -5.26 10.37
C CYS A 73 14.08 -4.68 10.14
N LEU A 74 14.18 -3.74 9.19
CA LEU A 74 15.44 -3.12 8.78
C LEU A 74 16.07 -2.29 9.92
N ASP A 75 15.24 -1.58 10.67
CA ASP A 75 15.70 -0.66 11.72
C ASP A 75 16.35 -1.37 12.91
N THR A 76 15.91 -2.60 13.22
CA THR A 76 16.35 -3.35 14.40
C THR A 76 17.19 -4.58 14.08
N GLU A 77 17.33 -4.91 12.79
CA GLU A 77 17.98 -6.12 12.27
C GLU A 77 17.43 -7.40 12.92
N ARG A 78 16.09 -7.50 13.02
CA ARG A 78 15.39 -8.61 13.67
C ARG A 78 14.24 -9.15 12.84
N ARG A 79 13.90 -10.42 13.10
CA ARG A 79 12.74 -11.09 12.50
C ARG A 79 11.52 -11.00 13.42
N ILE A 80 10.41 -10.61 12.82
CA ILE A 80 9.06 -10.66 13.37
C ILE A 80 8.44 -11.98 12.93
N LEU A 81 8.22 -12.89 13.88
CA LEU A 81 7.63 -14.20 13.63
C LEU A 81 6.15 -14.20 13.98
N PHE A 82 5.37 -14.98 13.23
CA PHE A 82 3.93 -15.14 13.42
C PHE A 82 3.55 -16.62 13.47
N THR A 83 2.54 -16.93 14.27
CA THR A 83 1.89 -18.24 14.24
C THR A 83 0.82 -18.29 13.15
N ARG A 84 0.44 -19.49 12.70
CA ARG A 84 -0.64 -19.65 11.72
C ARG A 84 -1.97 -19.13 12.25
N GLU A 85 -2.22 -19.32 13.54
CA GLU A 85 -3.42 -18.86 14.23
C GLU A 85 -3.52 -17.33 14.25
N GLU A 86 -2.39 -16.63 14.44
CA GLU A 86 -2.34 -15.17 14.39
C GLU A 86 -2.64 -14.63 12.99
N ILE A 87 -2.07 -15.26 11.95
CA ILE A 87 -2.31 -14.87 10.56
C ILE A 87 -3.78 -15.12 10.20
N ASN A 88 -4.33 -16.29 10.53
CA ASN A 88 -5.75 -16.59 10.31
C ASN A 88 -6.67 -15.62 11.05
N GLY A 89 -6.38 -15.32 12.31
CA GLY A 89 -7.16 -14.34 13.07
C GLY A 89 -7.11 -12.93 12.47
N ALA A 90 -5.98 -12.53 11.86
CA ALA A 90 -5.87 -11.27 11.13
C ALA A 90 -6.72 -11.28 9.85
N LEU A 91 -6.71 -12.38 9.08
CA LEU A 91 -7.52 -12.53 7.87
C LEU A 91 -9.03 -12.53 8.17
N GLU A 92 -9.44 -13.18 9.26
CA GLU A 92 -10.85 -13.22 9.69
C GLU A 92 -11.38 -11.85 10.13
N SER A 93 -10.53 -11.06 10.79
CA SER A 93 -10.88 -9.71 11.29
C SER A 93 -10.64 -8.59 10.29
N ALA A 94 -10.10 -8.90 9.11
CA ALA A 94 -9.85 -7.90 8.07
C ALA A 94 -11.15 -7.17 7.66
N PRO A 95 -11.11 -5.83 7.51
CA PRO A 95 -12.26 -5.06 7.06
C PRO A 95 -12.81 -5.58 5.72
N ARG A 96 -14.14 -5.60 5.61
CA ARG A 96 -14.86 -5.98 4.39
C ARG A 96 -15.72 -4.80 3.93
N ASP A 97 -15.95 -4.72 2.63
CA ASP A 97 -16.92 -3.78 2.04
C ASP A 97 -16.70 -2.32 2.46
N VAL A 98 -15.45 -1.83 2.30
CA VAL A 98 -15.06 -0.47 2.69
C VAL A 98 -15.56 0.55 1.65
N VAL A 99 -16.29 1.55 2.13
CA VAL A 99 -16.73 2.70 1.33
C VAL A 99 -15.69 3.81 1.44
N PHE A 100 -15.23 4.29 0.29
CA PHE A 100 -14.30 5.42 0.18
C PHE A 100 -14.99 6.64 -0.41
N GLY A 101 -14.52 7.82 -0.03
CA GLY A 101 -15.07 9.11 -0.42
C GLY A 101 -16.31 9.51 0.38
N ASP A 102 -16.92 10.62 -0.01
CA ASP A 102 -18.06 11.23 0.68
C ASP A 102 -19.15 11.71 -0.29
N GLY A 103 -20.36 11.84 0.22
CA GLY A 103 -21.52 12.34 -0.51
C GLY A 103 -21.78 11.58 -1.81
N ARG A 104 -21.97 12.32 -2.92
CA ARG A 104 -22.26 11.74 -4.24
C ARG A 104 -21.08 10.99 -4.86
N ASP A 105 -19.88 11.28 -4.38
CA ASP A 105 -18.63 10.74 -4.89
C ASP A 105 -18.21 9.46 -4.13
N ALA A 106 -18.88 9.15 -3.02
CA ALA A 106 -18.64 7.93 -2.24
C ALA A 106 -18.89 6.67 -3.08
N ARG A 107 -18.00 5.68 -2.95
CA ARG A 107 -18.06 4.41 -3.68
C ARG A 107 -17.58 3.27 -2.80
N LEU A 108 -18.26 2.14 -2.89
CA LEU A 108 -17.82 0.87 -2.31
C LEU A 108 -16.66 0.32 -3.16
N MET A 109 -15.54 -0.03 -2.54
CA MET A 109 -14.49 -0.79 -3.21
C MET A 109 -15.00 -2.22 -3.48
N PRO A 110 -15.17 -2.63 -4.75
CA PRO A 110 -15.78 -3.92 -5.04
C PRO A 110 -14.82 -5.06 -4.70
N ARG A 111 -15.30 -6.04 -3.93
CA ARG A 111 -14.67 -7.36 -3.90
C ARG A 111 -14.92 -8.04 -5.24
N ARG A 112 -13.86 -8.60 -5.83
CA ARG A 112 -13.93 -9.37 -7.08
C ARG A 112 -13.37 -10.76 -6.84
N VAL A 113 -13.92 -11.74 -7.56
CA VAL A 113 -13.43 -13.12 -7.61
C VAL A 113 -13.07 -13.47 -9.06
N PRO A 114 -12.37 -14.59 -9.34
CA PRO A 114 -12.16 -15.04 -10.70
C PRO A 114 -13.48 -15.06 -11.49
N GLU A 115 -13.42 -14.65 -12.76
CA GLU A 115 -14.58 -14.54 -13.69
C GLU A 115 -15.64 -13.48 -13.35
N ASP A 116 -15.47 -12.73 -12.26
CA ASP A 116 -16.39 -11.65 -11.89
C ASP A 116 -16.40 -10.53 -12.96
N LYS A 117 -17.61 -10.20 -13.42
CA LYS A 117 -17.88 -9.17 -14.44
C LYS A 117 -17.95 -7.76 -13.86
N THR A 118 -17.92 -7.61 -12.54
CA THR A 118 -17.85 -6.32 -11.85
C THR A 118 -16.58 -5.60 -12.28
N ALA A 119 -16.72 -4.34 -12.72
CA ALA A 119 -15.60 -3.52 -13.11
C ALA A 119 -14.63 -3.31 -11.93
N PRO A 120 -13.31 -3.28 -12.16
CA PRO A 120 -12.35 -2.99 -11.10
C PRO A 120 -12.49 -1.54 -10.63
N TRP A 121 -11.98 -1.28 -9.43
CA TRP A 121 -11.74 0.09 -8.99
C TRP A 121 -10.62 0.71 -9.82
N CYS A 122 -10.91 1.86 -10.44
CA CYS A 122 -9.94 2.62 -11.21
C CYS A 122 -9.46 3.83 -10.41
N SER A 123 -8.22 3.79 -9.91
CA SER A 123 -7.56 4.97 -9.34
C SER A 123 -6.79 5.70 -10.45
N GLY A 124 -7.18 6.93 -10.76
CA GLY A 124 -6.55 7.74 -11.79
C GLY A 124 -5.24 8.40 -11.34
N CYS A 125 -4.59 9.11 -12.27
CA CYS A 125 -3.39 9.94 -12.08
C CYS A 125 -2.07 9.18 -11.84
N GLY A 126 -2.05 8.28 -10.86
CA GLY A 126 -0.82 7.60 -10.41
C GLY A 126 0.13 8.52 -9.63
N ALA A 127 1.09 7.91 -8.93
CA ALA A 127 2.07 8.59 -8.07
C ALA A 127 3.27 9.20 -8.85
N GLY A 128 3.04 9.67 -10.08
CA GLY A 128 4.09 10.23 -10.93
C GLY A 128 4.64 11.56 -10.38
N PRO A 129 5.93 11.87 -10.60
CA PRO A 129 6.51 13.14 -10.15
C PRO A 129 5.95 14.33 -10.94
N VAL A 130 5.58 15.40 -10.24
CA VAL A 130 5.14 16.66 -10.83
C VAL A 130 5.92 17.83 -10.22
N SER A 131 6.41 18.72 -11.08
CA SER A 131 7.36 19.75 -10.72
C SER A 131 6.74 21.06 -10.25
N THR A 132 5.42 21.22 -10.29
CA THR A 132 4.74 22.45 -9.85
C THR A 132 3.36 22.15 -9.31
N GLU A 133 2.85 23.04 -8.47
CA GLU A 133 1.48 23.01 -7.95
C GLU A 133 0.45 23.14 -9.08
N TRP A 134 0.78 23.93 -10.11
CA TRP A 134 -0.05 24.07 -11.31
C TRP A 134 -0.21 22.74 -12.05
N ASN A 135 0.89 22.00 -12.23
CA ASN A 135 0.86 20.69 -12.88
C ASN A 135 0.09 19.69 -12.02
N LEU A 136 0.33 19.68 -10.70
CA LEU A 136 -0.40 18.82 -9.78
C LEU A 136 -1.91 19.04 -9.88
N ILE A 137 -2.37 20.29 -9.77
CA ILE A 137 -3.81 20.60 -9.83
C ILE A 137 -4.41 20.16 -11.16
N ASN A 138 -3.76 20.46 -12.28
CA ASN A 138 -4.34 20.18 -13.59
C ASN A 138 -4.34 18.68 -13.91
N VAL A 139 -3.29 17.94 -13.53
CA VAL A 139 -3.25 16.50 -13.72
C VAL A 139 -4.35 15.85 -12.87
N VAL A 140 -4.43 16.16 -11.57
CA VAL A 140 -5.48 15.60 -10.69
C VAL A 140 -6.87 15.95 -11.20
N LYS A 141 -7.11 17.21 -11.58
CA LYS A 141 -8.40 17.65 -12.13
C LYS A 141 -8.77 16.86 -13.38
N ALA A 142 -7.85 16.70 -14.32
CA ALA A 142 -8.11 15.99 -15.57
C ALA A 142 -8.51 14.52 -15.32
N TYR A 143 -7.84 13.82 -14.40
CA TYR A 143 -8.21 12.45 -14.04
C TYR A 143 -9.49 12.37 -13.22
N ALA A 144 -9.83 13.39 -12.43
CA ALA A 144 -11.07 13.43 -11.68
C ALA A 144 -12.29 13.70 -12.57
N GLU A 145 -12.11 14.47 -13.65
CA GLU A 145 -13.14 14.73 -14.67
C GLU A 145 -13.45 13.49 -15.53
N ASP A 146 -12.56 12.49 -15.57
CA ASP A 146 -12.82 11.22 -16.24
C ASP A 146 -13.92 10.44 -15.48
N PRO A 147 -15.07 10.12 -16.12
CA PRO A 147 -16.16 9.41 -15.49
C PRO A 147 -15.81 7.96 -15.08
N LEU A 148 -14.75 7.37 -15.64
CA LEU A 148 -14.26 6.05 -15.26
C LEU A 148 -13.42 6.06 -13.98
N SER A 149 -12.99 7.23 -13.52
CA SER A 149 -12.14 7.37 -12.34
C SER A 149 -12.95 7.23 -11.05
N CYS A 150 -12.67 6.19 -10.27
CA CYS A 150 -13.30 5.90 -8.98
C CYS A 150 -12.64 6.68 -7.83
N GLY A 151 -11.33 6.88 -7.92
CA GLY A 151 -10.53 7.64 -6.97
C GLY A 151 -9.26 8.20 -7.63
N ILE A 152 -8.46 8.95 -6.88
CA ILE A 152 -7.21 9.54 -7.36
C ILE A 152 -6.04 8.97 -6.59
N THR A 153 -4.92 8.71 -7.25
CA THR A 153 -3.61 8.61 -6.59
C THR A 153 -2.92 9.95 -6.77
N ALA A 154 -2.56 10.64 -5.68
CA ALA A 154 -1.94 11.94 -5.77
C ALA A 154 -0.57 11.85 -6.47
N PRO A 155 -0.25 12.78 -7.38
CA PRO A 155 1.10 12.95 -7.87
C PRO A 155 2.10 13.21 -6.75
N CYS A 156 3.36 12.84 -6.98
CA CYS A 156 4.47 13.22 -6.12
C CYS A 156 4.92 14.64 -6.48
N LEU A 157 4.47 15.65 -5.72
CA LEU A 157 4.98 17.01 -5.88
C LEU A 157 6.48 17.02 -5.53
N THR A 158 7.33 17.57 -6.40
CA THR A 158 8.78 17.63 -6.16
C THR A 158 9.27 19.01 -5.77
N ASN A 159 8.47 20.04 -6.03
CA ASN A 159 8.80 21.44 -5.78
C ASN A 159 7.56 22.21 -5.33
N LEU A 160 7.75 23.08 -4.34
CA LEU A 160 6.72 23.93 -3.74
C LEU A 160 7.25 25.36 -3.64
N ASP A 161 6.46 26.32 -4.12
CA ASP A 161 6.80 27.75 -4.14
C ASP A 161 8.19 28.02 -4.75
N GLY A 162 8.54 27.27 -5.80
CA GLY A 162 9.81 27.36 -6.53
C GLY A 162 11.00 26.69 -5.83
N ARG A 163 10.77 25.90 -4.78
CA ARG A 163 11.82 25.26 -3.98
C ARG A 163 11.61 23.76 -3.89
N ASP A 164 12.70 23.01 -3.99
CA ASP A 164 12.64 21.56 -3.92
C ASP A 164 12.19 21.08 -2.53
N LEU A 165 11.36 20.04 -2.55
CA LEU A 165 10.96 19.33 -1.35
C LEU A 165 12.08 18.37 -0.93
N VAL A 166 12.49 18.48 0.33
CA VAL A 166 13.60 17.68 0.88
C VAL A 166 13.04 16.82 2.00
N ALA A 167 13.16 15.50 1.84
CA ALA A 167 12.72 14.53 2.82
C ALA A 167 13.44 14.71 4.18
N GLY A 168 12.71 14.54 5.27
CA GLY A 168 13.20 14.71 6.65
C GLY A 168 13.42 16.17 7.06
N SER A 169 12.91 17.13 6.29
CA SER A 169 13.03 18.56 6.58
C SER A 169 11.66 19.20 6.85
N PRO A 170 11.60 20.41 7.43
CA PRO A 170 10.35 21.16 7.54
C PRO A 170 9.66 21.37 6.19
N ARG A 171 10.42 21.43 5.07
CA ARG A 171 9.85 21.52 3.73
C ARG A 171 9.19 20.21 3.30
N GLY A 172 9.72 19.05 3.66
CA GLY A 172 9.07 17.77 3.39
C GLY A 172 7.71 17.68 4.09
N VAL A 173 7.64 18.17 5.33
CA VAL A 173 6.39 18.23 6.12
C VAL A 173 5.39 19.21 5.48
N GLU A 174 5.82 20.42 5.16
CA GLU A 174 4.97 21.41 4.48
C GLU A 174 4.50 20.89 3.11
N GLY A 175 5.40 20.28 2.34
CA GLY A 175 5.14 19.65 1.06
C GLY A 175 4.05 18.59 1.16
N ALA A 176 4.13 17.69 2.13
CA ALA A 176 3.10 16.68 2.37
C ALA A 176 1.72 17.31 2.63
N ILE A 177 1.64 18.30 3.53
CA ILE A 177 0.39 19.01 3.84
C ILE A 177 -0.16 19.74 2.60
N ARG A 178 0.69 20.48 1.89
CA ARG A 178 0.29 21.27 0.71
C ARG A 178 -0.15 20.37 -0.44
N THR A 179 0.50 19.24 -0.66
CA THR A 179 0.08 18.24 -1.66
C THR A 179 -1.37 17.84 -1.44
N VAL A 180 -1.75 17.46 -0.20
CA VAL A 180 -3.13 17.09 0.11
C VAL A 180 -4.11 18.22 -0.19
N LEU A 181 -3.81 19.44 0.26
CA LEU A 181 -4.68 20.60 0.05
C LEU A 181 -4.86 20.92 -1.44
N LEU A 182 -3.79 20.79 -2.24
CA LEU A 182 -3.83 21.04 -3.68
C LEU A 182 -4.60 19.94 -4.43
N VAL A 183 -4.46 18.67 -4.04
CA VAL A 183 -5.26 17.55 -4.56
C VAL A 183 -6.74 17.81 -4.30
N ARG A 184 -7.09 18.20 -3.07
CA ARG A 184 -8.48 18.52 -2.70
C ARG A 184 -9.03 19.71 -3.47
N GLU A 185 -8.21 20.73 -3.68
CA GLU A 185 -8.58 21.85 -4.52
C GLU A 185 -8.85 21.42 -5.97
N ALA A 186 -8.02 20.54 -6.53
CA ALA A 186 -8.23 20.00 -7.86
C ALA A 186 -9.52 19.18 -7.97
N LEU A 187 -9.84 18.36 -6.95
CA LEU A 187 -11.10 17.62 -6.87
C LEU A 187 -12.32 18.55 -6.80
N ARG A 188 -12.23 19.65 -6.03
CA ARG A 188 -13.27 20.70 -6.01
C ARG A 188 -13.46 21.32 -7.39
N ARG A 189 -12.37 21.64 -8.10
CA ARG A 189 -12.41 22.21 -9.46
C ARG A 189 -12.96 21.25 -10.52
N ALA A 190 -12.75 19.95 -10.34
CA ALA A 190 -13.38 18.91 -11.15
C ALA A 190 -14.86 18.68 -10.81
N GLY A 191 -15.39 19.37 -9.80
CA GLY A 191 -16.75 19.18 -9.31
C GLY A 191 -16.95 17.86 -8.55
N ARG A 192 -15.90 17.20 -8.08
CA ARG A 192 -16.00 15.93 -7.33
C ARG A 192 -15.32 16.04 -5.96
N PRO A 193 -15.78 16.96 -5.09
CA PRO A 193 -15.10 17.28 -3.83
C PRO A 193 -15.01 16.11 -2.86
N GLY A 194 -15.94 15.14 -2.94
CA GLY A 194 -15.95 13.96 -2.07
C GLY A 194 -15.23 12.76 -2.66
N MET A 195 -14.57 12.91 -3.82
CA MET A 195 -13.86 11.80 -4.46
C MET A 195 -12.73 11.29 -3.55
N PRO A 196 -12.61 9.98 -3.35
CA PRO A 196 -11.54 9.44 -2.53
C PRO A 196 -10.19 9.56 -3.22
N VAL A 197 -9.15 9.75 -2.42
CA VAL A 197 -7.77 9.65 -2.83
C VAL A 197 -7.15 8.41 -2.19
N VAL A 198 -6.48 7.60 -3.02
CA VAL A 198 -5.93 6.31 -2.65
C VAL A 198 -4.52 6.44 -2.03
N ASN A 199 -3.80 7.49 -2.41
CA ASN A 199 -2.58 7.93 -1.75
C ASN A 199 -2.53 9.44 -1.87
N GLU A 200 -2.71 10.16 -0.77
CA GLU A 200 -2.72 11.62 -0.80
C GLU A 200 -1.34 12.27 -0.69
N VAL A 201 -0.34 11.54 -0.21
CA VAL A 201 0.96 12.09 0.19
C VAL A 201 2.10 11.32 -0.47
N ALA A 202 2.01 11.09 -1.78
CA ALA A 202 3.05 10.40 -2.55
C ALA A 202 4.45 11.05 -2.45
N SER A 203 4.53 12.32 -2.06
CA SER A 203 5.79 13.05 -1.81
C SER A 203 6.36 12.83 -0.40
N ALA A 204 5.59 12.26 0.53
CA ALA A 204 6.00 12.05 1.92
C ALA A 204 6.69 10.69 2.08
N VAL A 205 8.02 10.71 2.17
CA VAL A 205 8.82 9.47 2.30
C VAL A 205 9.32 9.24 3.73
N ARG A 206 8.95 10.13 4.66
CA ARG A 206 9.23 9.99 6.10
C ARG A 206 7.95 9.93 6.92
N ALA A 207 7.98 9.18 8.02
CA ALA A 207 6.82 9.00 8.90
C ALA A 207 6.22 10.33 9.39
N THR A 208 7.05 11.31 9.75
CA THR A 208 6.59 12.63 10.22
C THR A 208 5.83 13.41 9.16
N GLU A 209 6.29 13.35 7.91
CA GLU A 209 5.64 13.97 6.75
C GLU A 209 4.31 13.29 6.45
N HIS A 210 4.31 11.96 6.48
CA HIS A 210 3.15 11.13 6.22
C HIS A 210 2.04 11.37 7.24
N ILE A 211 2.40 11.38 8.54
CA ILE A 211 1.48 11.68 9.64
C ILE A 211 0.94 13.11 9.51
N ALA A 212 1.81 14.09 9.26
CA ALA A 212 1.40 15.49 9.16
C ALA A 212 0.43 15.75 8.01
N GLY A 213 0.75 15.23 6.81
CA GLY A 213 -0.13 15.36 5.65
C GLY A 213 -1.49 14.71 5.87
N HIS A 214 -1.52 13.50 6.44
CA HIS A 214 -2.77 12.79 6.69
C HIS A 214 -3.64 13.48 7.76
N VAL A 215 -3.06 13.84 8.92
CA VAL A 215 -3.84 14.43 10.04
C VAL A 215 -4.42 15.79 9.68
N LEU A 216 -3.72 16.59 8.87
CA LEU A 216 -4.10 17.99 8.60
C LEU A 216 -4.88 18.18 7.29
N GLY A 217 -4.81 17.23 6.37
CA GLY A 217 -5.41 17.38 5.04
C GLY A 217 -6.37 16.26 4.64
N ASN A 218 -6.27 15.07 5.25
CA ASN A 218 -6.91 13.87 4.73
C ASN A 218 -8.21 13.51 5.50
N PRO A 219 -9.38 13.47 4.84
CA PRO A 219 -10.58 12.86 5.38
C PRO A 219 -10.39 11.38 5.75
N LYS A 220 -11.13 10.89 6.75
CA LYS A 220 -11.12 9.46 7.13
C LYS A 220 -11.69 8.52 6.05
N THR A 221 -12.23 9.07 4.97
CA THR A 221 -12.86 8.35 3.86
C THR A 221 -11.89 7.98 2.74
N ASP A 222 -10.61 8.24 2.94
CA ASP A 222 -9.52 8.00 1.99
C ASP A 222 -8.60 6.89 2.46
N THR A 223 -7.68 6.45 1.59
CA THR A 223 -6.70 5.44 1.98
C THR A 223 -5.34 6.04 2.30
N LEU A 224 -4.72 5.45 3.32
CA LEU A 224 -3.36 5.72 3.73
C LEU A 224 -2.47 4.64 3.12
N GLU A 225 -1.54 5.02 2.25
CA GLU A 225 -0.58 4.08 1.69
C GLU A 225 0.58 3.86 2.67
N ILE A 226 0.93 2.59 2.94
CA ILE A 226 2.08 2.22 3.75
C ILE A 226 2.89 1.21 2.93
N GLY A 227 4.02 1.66 2.40
CA GLY A 227 4.91 0.81 1.61
C GLY A 227 5.68 -0.18 2.47
N THR A 228 5.95 -1.36 1.91
CA THR A 228 6.87 -2.37 2.47
C THR A 228 8.16 -2.41 1.66
N VAL A 229 9.21 -3.02 2.21
CA VAL A 229 10.49 -3.21 1.52
C VAL A 229 10.58 -4.63 0.97
N HIS A 230 11.25 -4.77 -0.18
CA HIS A 230 11.32 -6.04 -0.89
C HIS A 230 12.44 -6.92 -0.28
N GLU A 231 12.22 -8.17 0.10
CA GLU A 231 10.96 -8.95 0.14
C GLU A 231 10.67 -9.41 1.58
N LEU A 232 9.39 -9.39 2.02
CA LEU A 232 9.00 -9.64 3.42
C LEU A 232 9.81 -8.77 4.42
N LYS A 233 10.00 -7.49 4.09
CA LYS A 233 10.69 -6.52 4.94
C LYS A 233 9.82 -5.30 5.25
N VAL A 234 10.08 -4.71 6.41
CA VAL A 234 9.52 -3.43 6.86
C VAL A 234 10.62 -2.52 7.38
#